data_AF-A0A372NPX7-F1
#
_entry.id   AF-A0A372NPX7-F1
#
_cell.length_a   1.000
_cell.length_b   1.000
_cell.length_c   1.000
_cell.angle_alpha   90.00
_cell.angle_beta   90.00
_cell.angle_gamma   90.00
#
_symmetry.space_group_name_H-M   'P 1'
#
loop_
_entity.id
_entity.type
_entity.pdbx_description
1 polymer ?
#
loop_
_entity_poly.entity_id
_entity_poly.type
_entity_poly.pdbx_seq_one_letter_code
_entity_poly.pdbx_strand_id
1 'polypeptide(L)'
;MLFTADLLQRLEQNSDFKKPYLTAGSMGQNKLVMLPVILAVIGLFGTYEFNDLSKSDPGYKTYMYACLALAVICIIAIVIIQRGAKKNVAANIDEVPVCLGKKIYGNDRAQVYYGIYTPGAKRHDIEFIEYVAFRILNIAQEEDVALRNQVNKMFDVRFADAASPAVRLPDGITDGEEVYQRQYSFSTVSTEMKNSINENQDRFIVLAFTKTNGVLVRDVN
;
A
#
# COMPACT_ATOMS: atom_id res chain seq x y z
N MET A 1 16.25 -4.17 -17.57
CA MET A 1 17.24 -3.82 -16.50
C MET A 1 17.24 -4.92 -15.45
N LEU A 2 18.38 -5.43 -14.98
CA LEU A 2 18.44 -6.50 -13.97
C LEU A 2 18.39 -5.97 -12.53
N PHE A 3 17.59 -6.61 -11.66
CA PHE A 3 17.40 -6.24 -10.26
C PHE A 3 18.42 -6.93 -9.36
N THR A 4 19.68 -6.52 -9.47
CA THR A 4 20.79 -7.05 -8.65
C THR A 4 20.81 -6.40 -7.26
N ALA A 5 21.44 -7.07 -6.28
CA ALA A 5 21.63 -6.51 -4.94
C ALA A 5 22.34 -5.14 -4.96
N ASP A 6 23.36 -5.00 -5.83
CA ASP A 6 24.07 -3.72 -6.02
C ASP A 6 23.15 -2.60 -6.52
N LEU A 7 22.26 -2.90 -7.47
CA LEU A 7 21.29 -1.91 -7.96
C LEU A 7 20.35 -1.49 -6.82
N LEU A 8 19.78 -2.47 -6.10
CA LEU A 8 18.85 -2.19 -5.01
C LEU A 8 19.52 -1.37 -3.91
N GLN A 9 20.78 -1.66 -3.56
CA GLN A 9 21.54 -0.89 -2.59
C GLN A 9 21.81 0.56 -3.07
N ARG A 10 22.13 0.76 -4.35
CA ARG A 10 22.27 2.12 -4.92
C ARG A 10 20.96 2.90 -4.87
N LEU A 11 19.84 2.26 -5.18
CA LEU A 11 18.52 2.88 -5.08
C LEU A 11 18.15 3.17 -3.61
N GLU A 12 18.54 2.31 -2.68
CA GLU A 12 18.33 2.51 -1.24
C GLU A 12 19.08 3.74 -0.74
N GLN A 13 20.25 4.04 -1.31
CA GLN A 13 21.03 5.24 -0.98
C GLN A 13 20.58 6.50 -1.74
N ASN A 14 19.70 6.36 -2.72
CA ASN A 14 19.24 7.47 -3.55
C ASN A 14 17.91 8.04 -3.04
N SER A 15 17.99 9.09 -2.23
CA SER A 15 16.81 9.78 -1.69
C SER A 15 15.97 10.46 -2.78
N ASP A 16 16.61 10.95 -3.84
CA ASP A 16 15.91 11.64 -4.94
C ASP A 16 15.00 10.69 -5.70
N PHE A 17 15.44 9.45 -5.92
CA PHE A 17 14.64 8.38 -6.49
C PHE A 17 13.39 8.06 -5.63
N LYS A 18 13.48 8.19 -4.30
CA LYS A 18 12.36 7.88 -3.39
C LYS A 18 11.35 9.04 -3.27
N LYS A 19 11.75 10.30 -3.52
CA LYS A 19 10.91 11.50 -3.36
C LYS A 19 9.58 11.48 -4.15
N PRO A 20 9.51 10.98 -5.40
CA PRO A 20 8.25 10.85 -6.13
C PRO A 20 7.19 9.99 -5.41
N TYR A 21 7.62 9.08 -4.54
CA TYR A 21 6.77 8.12 -3.86
C TYR A 21 6.28 8.59 -2.48
N LEU A 22 6.68 9.78 -2.01
CA LEU A 22 6.31 10.32 -0.69
C LEU A 22 4.80 10.36 -0.44
N THR A 23 4.02 10.75 -1.46
CA THR A 23 2.57 10.83 -1.34
C THR A 23 1.96 9.45 -1.07
N ALA A 24 2.41 8.42 -1.80
CA ALA A 24 1.99 7.04 -1.60
C ALA A 24 2.46 6.48 -0.24
N GLY A 25 3.67 6.83 0.18
CA GLY A 25 4.19 6.51 1.51
C GLY A 25 3.36 7.12 2.65
N SER A 26 2.87 8.34 2.46
CA SER A 26 2.10 9.09 3.48
C SER A 26 0.65 8.61 3.67
N MET A 27 0.02 8.04 2.63
CA MET A 27 -1.39 7.61 2.67
C MET A 27 -1.65 6.49 3.68
N GLY A 28 -0.63 5.69 4.03
CA GLY A 28 -0.74 4.57 4.97
C GLY A 28 -0.32 4.88 6.41
N GLN A 29 0.26 6.05 6.69
CA GLN A 29 0.90 6.32 7.99
C GLN A 29 -0.05 6.85 9.06
N ASN A 30 -1.19 7.44 8.69
CA ASN A 30 -1.96 8.23 9.66
C ASN A 30 -3.44 7.80 9.77
N LYS A 31 -3.69 6.80 10.62
CA LYS A 31 -5.06 6.36 10.99
C LYS A 31 -5.90 7.50 11.58
N LEU A 32 -5.28 8.54 12.12
CA LEU A 32 -5.96 9.73 12.64
C LEU A 32 -6.70 10.52 11.55
N VAL A 33 -6.39 10.34 10.26
CA VAL A 33 -7.13 10.96 9.16
C VAL A 33 -8.56 10.41 9.04
N MET A 34 -8.83 9.18 9.51
CA MET A 34 -10.17 8.58 9.45
C MET A 34 -11.21 9.37 10.25
N LEU A 35 -10.83 9.91 11.41
CA LEU A 35 -11.74 10.65 12.28
C LEU A 35 -12.34 11.90 11.59
N PRO A 36 -11.53 12.85 11.08
CA PRO A 36 -12.08 14.00 10.36
C PRO A 36 -12.76 13.60 9.04
N VAL A 37 -12.38 12.49 8.39
CA VAL A 37 -13.12 11.98 7.21
C VAL A 37 -14.54 11.58 7.59
N ILE A 38 -14.71 10.79 8.65
CA ILE A 38 -16.03 10.37 9.13
C ILE A 38 -16.87 11.59 9.53
N LEU A 39 -16.29 12.53 10.27
CA LEU A 39 -16.98 13.76 10.67
C LEU A 39 -17.34 14.65 9.48
N ALA A 40 -16.50 14.72 8.45
CA ALA A 40 -16.82 15.46 7.22
C ALA A 40 -18.00 14.83 6.48
N VAL A 41 -18.05 13.50 6.38
CA VAL A 41 -19.18 12.78 5.75
C VAL A 41 -20.46 13.03 6.53
N ILE A 42 -20.43 12.93 7.87
CA ILE A 42 -21.58 13.23 8.72
C ILE A 42 -22.02 14.70 8.56
N GLY A 43 -21.07 15.63 8.52
CA GLY A 43 -21.34 17.05 8.30
C GLY A 43 -21.97 17.34 6.94
N LEU A 44 -21.49 16.72 5.86
CA LEU A 44 -22.07 16.85 4.52
C LEU A 44 -23.48 16.25 4.45
N PHE A 45 -23.68 15.07 5.05
CA PHE A 45 -24.99 14.44 5.13
C PHE A 45 -25.97 15.30 5.93
N GLY A 46 -25.55 15.81 7.10
CA GLY A 46 -26.36 16.74 7.89
C GLY A 46 -26.68 18.03 7.14
N THR A 47 -25.72 18.57 6.37
CA THR A 47 -25.97 19.75 5.52
C THR A 47 -27.05 19.46 4.48
N TYR A 48 -27.02 18.28 3.85
CA TYR A 48 -28.03 17.86 2.89
C TYR A 48 -29.43 17.75 3.52
N GLU A 49 -29.54 17.02 4.64
CA GLU A 49 -30.81 16.82 5.36
C GLU A 49 -31.40 18.15 5.87
N PHE A 50 -30.59 18.97 6.54
CA PHE A 50 -31.06 20.26 7.09
C PHE A 50 -31.35 21.29 6.00
N ASN A 51 -30.69 21.22 4.84
CA ASN A 51 -31.05 22.05 3.70
C ASN A 51 -32.46 21.72 3.19
N ASP A 52 -32.83 20.44 3.14
CA ASP A 52 -34.18 20.04 2.72
C ASP A 52 -35.25 20.49 3.73
N LEU A 53 -35.01 20.25 5.02
CA LEU A 53 -35.89 20.72 6.11
C LEU A 53 -36.01 22.26 6.15
N SER A 54 -34.95 22.97 5.76
CA SER A 54 -34.95 24.44 5.74
C SER A 54 -35.88 25.07 4.70
N LYS A 55 -36.36 24.29 3.73
CA LYS A 55 -37.37 24.72 2.76
C LYS A 55 -38.75 24.87 3.42
N SER A 56 -39.02 24.09 4.47
CA SER A 56 -40.29 24.10 5.21
C SER A 56 -40.24 25.01 6.44
N ASP A 57 -39.11 25.04 7.15
CA ASP A 57 -38.91 25.92 8.30
C ASP A 57 -37.51 26.59 8.24
N PRO A 58 -37.45 27.93 8.09
CA PRO A 58 -36.19 28.68 8.04
C PRO A 58 -35.27 28.47 9.26
N GLY A 59 -35.79 28.05 10.41
CA GLY A 59 -35.01 27.74 11.61
C GLY A 59 -33.94 26.68 11.38
N TYR A 60 -34.13 25.77 10.41
CA TYR A 60 -33.15 24.73 10.09
C TYR A 60 -31.90 25.24 9.35
N LYS A 61 -31.91 26.48 8.84
CA LYS A 61 -30.73 27.07 8.18
C LYS A 61 -29.53 27.15 9.11
N THR A 62 -29.75 27.41 10.41
CA THR A 62 -28.66 27.46 11.41
C THR A 62 -27.96 26.12 11.54
N TYR A 63 -28.72 25.01 11.59
CA TYR A 63 -28.15 23.66 11.66
C TYR A 63 -27.44 23.26 10.35
N MET A 64 -28.01 23.63 9.20
CA MET A 64 -27.35 23.46 7.90
C MET A 64 -25.97 24.15 7.87
N TYR A 65 -25.89 25.43 8.25
CA TYR A 65 -24.62 26.16 8.28
C TYR A 65 -23.62 25.58 9.30
N ALA A 66 -24.08 25.12 10.45
CA ALA A 66 -23.23 24.46 11.44
C ALA A 66 -22.62 23.15 10.90
N CYS A 67 -23.44 22.31 10.24
CA CYS A 67 -22.98 21.09 9.59
C CYS A 67 -21.99 21.37 8.44
N LEU A 68 -22.24 22.41 7.65
CA LEU A 68 -21.33 22.83 6.58
C LEU A 68 -19.99 23.32 7.15
N ALA A 69 -20.02 24.15 8.20
CA ALA A 69 -18.83 24.64 8.87
C ALA A 69 -18.00 23.48 9.44
N LEU A 70 -18.65 22.50 10.07
CA LEU A 70 -17.99 21.28 10.56
C LEU A 70 -17.30 20.52 9.42
N ALA A 71 -17.98 20.32 8.29
CA ALA A 71 -17.39 19.63 7.13
C ALA A 71 -16.17 20.38 6.60
N VAL A 72 -16.23 21.71 6.47
CA VAL A 72 -15.12 22.55 6.03
C VAL A 72 -13.93 22.46 6.99
N ILE A 73 -14.16 22.55 8.30
CA ILE A 73 -13.10 22.42 9.31
C ILE A 73 -12.43 21.03 9.22
N CYS A 74 -13.22 19.97 9.03
CA CYS A 74 -12.69 18.62 8.88
C CYS A 74 -11.83 18.46 7.62
N ILE A 75 -12.24 19.05 6.49
CA ILE A 75 -11.45 19.07 5.25
C ILE A 75 -10.11 19.79 5.48
N ILE A 76 -10.11 20.93 6.16
CA ILE A 76 -8.88 21.66 6.52
C ILE A 76 -7.98 20.80 7.40
N ALA A 77 -8.55 20.12 8.41
CA ALA A 77 -7.81 19.21 9.28
C ALA A 77 -7.17 18.06 8.50
N ILE A 78 -7.90 17.44 7.55
CA ILE A 78 -7.36 16.38 6.67
C ILE A 78 -6.13 16.90 5.91
N VAL A 79 -6.22 18.09 5.31
CA VAL A 79 -5.11 18.69 4.56
C VAL A 79 -3.88 18.92 5.45
N ILE A 80 -4.08 19.43 6.67
CA ILE A 80 -2.99 19.65 7.63
C ILE A 80 -2.34 18.32 8.03
N ILE A 81 -3.14 17.31 8.35
CA ILE A 81 -2.64 15.99 8.76
C ILE A 81 -1.86 15.33 7.62
N GLN A 82 -2.37 15.40 6.38
CA GLN A 82 -1.69 14.85 5.20
C GLN A 82 -0.37 15.58 4.91
N ARG A 83 -0.34 16.91 5.04
CA ARG A 83 0.91 17.68 4.92
C ARG A 83 1.92 17.29 5.99
N GLY A 84 1.48 17.10 7.23
CA GLY A 84 2.32 16.63 8.33
C GLY A 84 2.89 15.23 8.07
N ALA A 85 2.04 14.30 7.65
CA ALA A 85 2.45 12.94 7.28
C ALA A 85 3.50 12.96 6.15
N LYS A 86 3.24 13.70 5.07
CA LYS A 86 4.20 13.85 3.96
C LYS A 86 5.53 14.45 4.42
N LYS A 87 5.52 15.43 5.33
CA LYS A 87 6.73 16.02 5.90
C LYS A 87 7.53 15.00 6.70
N ASN A 88 6.86 14.18 7.51
CA ASN A 88 7.52 13.13 8.30
C ASN A 88 8.12 12.04 7.40
N VAL A 89 7.41 11.62 6.35
CA VAL A 89 7.96 10.68 5.36
C VAL A 89 9.17 11.28 4.66
N ALA A 90 9.10 12.56 4.28
CA ALA A 90 10.20 13.25 3.62
C ALA A 90 11.44 13.39 4.51
N ALA A 91 11.24 13.59 5.82
CA ALA A 91 12.34 13.69 6.79
C ALA A 91 13.08 12.36 6.99
N ASN A 92 12.39 11.23 6.86
CA ASN A 92 12.96 9.89 7.06
C ASN A 92 13.10 9.12 5.73
N ILE A 93 13.13 9.81 4.60
CA ILE A 93 13.12 9.17 3.27
C ILE A 93 14.38 8.31 3.04
N ASP A 94 15.48 8.69 3.66
CA ASP A 94 16.77 8.00 3.58
C ASP A 94 16.68 6.60 4.22
N GLU A 95 15.88 6.46 5.27
CA GLU A 95 15.67 5.21 6.01
C GLU A 95 14.68 4.26 5.33
N VAL A 96 13.95 4.71 4.30
CA VAL A 96 12.95 3.87 3.61
C VAL A 96 13.67 2.74 2.87
N PRO A 97 13.45 1.46 3.24
CA PRO A 97 14.11 0.34 2.59
C PRO A 97 13.63 0.18 1.15
N VAL A 98 14.57 -0.16 0.27
CA VAL A 98 14.29 -0.70 -1.05
C VAL A 98 14.27 -2.22 -0.91
N CYS A 99 13.20 -2.85 -1.35
CA CYS A 99 13.01 -4.29 -1.24
C CYS A 99 12.81 -4.90 -2.61
N LEU A 100 13.28 -6.12 -2.77
CA LEU A 100 12.88 -7.01 -3.83
C LEU A 100 11.50 -7.60 -3.50
N GLY A 101 10.56 -7.44 -4.43
CA GLY A 101 9.27 -8.08 -4.41
C GLY A 101 9.13 -9.10 -5.53
N LYS A 102 8.15 -10.00 -5.40
CA LYS A 102 7.84 -11.05 -6.38
C LYS A 102 6.35 -11.18 -6.57
N LYS A 103 5.86 -11.24 -7.82
CA LYS A 103 4.45 -11.55 -8.11
C LYS A 103 4.18 -13.02 -7.81
N ILE A 104 3.00 -13.31 -7.24
CA ILE A 104 2.56 -14.68 -6.93
C ILE A 104 1.35 -15.04 -7.80
N TYR A 105 0.21 -14.41 -7.54
CA TYR A 105 -1.03 -14.60 -8.30
C TYR A 105 -1.53 -13.25 -8.77
N GLY A 106 -2.30 -13.19 -9.86
CA GLY A 106 -2.90 -11.95 -10.28
C GLY A 106 -3.94 -12.10 -11.38
N ASN A 107 -4.44 -10.95 -11.81
CA ASN A 107 -5.37 -10.82 -12.91
C ASN A 107 -4.75 -9.90 -13.97
N ASP A 108 -4.32 -10.49 -15.08
CA ASP A 108 -3.67 -9.77 -16.17
C ASP A 108 -4.57 -8.71 -16.81
N ARG A 109 -5.89 -8.95 -16.86
CA ARG A 109 -6.85 -7.98 -17.41
C ARG A 109 -6.94 -6.73 -16.53
N ALA A 110 -6.97 -6.91 -15.21
CA ALA A 110 -7.00 -5.80 -14.25
C ALA A 110 -5.61 -5.21 -13.98
N GLN A 111 -4.54 -5.90 -14.39
CA GLN A 111 -3.15 -5.60 -14.02
C GLN A 111 -2.97 -5.47 -12.51
N VAL A 112 -3.64 -6.33 -11.74
CA VAL A 112 -3.54 -6.39 -10.28
C VAL A 112 -2.99 -7.75 -9.87
N TYR A 113 -1.91 -7.75 -9.10
CA TYR A 113 -1.24 -8.97 -8.66
C TYR A 113 -1.02 -8.93 -7.15
N TYR A 114 -1.24 -10.06 -6.50
CA TYR A 114 -0.63 -10.33 -5.21
C TYR A 114 0.88 -10.43 -5.41
N GLY A 115 1.61 -9.64 -4.64
CA GLY A 115 3.05 -9.73 -4.54
C GLY A 115 3.48 -9.85 -3.09
N ILE A 116 4.67 -10.41 -2.90
CA ILE A 116 5.34 -10.51 -1.61
C ILE A 116 6.59 -9.65 -1.61
N TYR A 117 6.99 -9.16 -0.44
CA TYR A 117 8.24 -8.43 -0.23
C TYR A 117 8.64 -8.54 1.24
N THR A 118 9.93 -8.36 1.54
CA THR A 118 10.43 -8.25 2.92
C THR A 118 11.22 -6.96 3.12
N PRO A 119 10.95 -6.19 4.19
CA PRO A 119 11.78 -5.04 4.58
C PRO A 119 12.96 -5.41 5.49
N GLY A 120 13.13 -6.70 5.82
CA GLY A 120 14.09 -7.16 6.81
C GLY A 120 15.52 -7.31 6.30
N ALA A 121 16.27 -8.23 6.91
CA ALA A 121 17.66 -8.49 6.55
C ALA A 121 17.77 -9.13 5.16
N LYS A 122 16.73 -9.85 4.73
CA LYS A 122 16.67 -10.55 3.44
C LYS A 122 16.09 -9.73 2.28
N ARG A 123 15.93 -8.41 2.44
CA ARG A 123 15.26 -7.53 1.46
C ARG A 123 15.85 -7.48 0.05
N HIS A 124 17.12 -7.83 -0.13
CA HIS A 124 17.78 -7.92 -1.45
C HIS A 124 18.10 -9.38 -1.86
N ASP A 125 17.71 -10.37 -1.04
CA ASP A 125 18.04 -11.77 -1.27
C ASP A 125 17.06 -12.40 -2.26
N ILE A 126 17.55 -12.63 -3.49
CA ILE A 126 16.78 -13.22 -4.58
C ILE A 126 16.39 -14.67 -4.25
N GLU A 127 17.32 -15.45 -3.70
CA GLU A 127 17.06 -16.86 -3.40
C GLU A 127 15.98 -16.98 -2.33
N PHE A 128 16.05 -16.13 -1.31
CA PHE A 128 15.04 -16.09 -0.26
C PHE A 128 13.64 -15.73 -0.80
N ILE A 129 13.50 -14.67 -1.60
CA ILE A 129 12.17 -14.28 -2.09
C ILE A 129 11.58 -15.32 -3.05
N GLU A 130 12.42 -15.98 -3.87
CA GLU A 130 12.00 -17.07 -4.74
C GLU A 130 11.62 -18.32 -3.96
N TYR A 131 12.35 -18.64 -2.88
CA TYR A 131 12.01 -19.73 -1.97
C TYR A 131 10.63 -19.53 -1.33
N VAL A 132 10.37 -18.34 -0.78
CA VAL A 132 9.08 -18.01 -0.19
C VAL A 132 7.96 -18.06 -1.25
N ALA A 133 8.21 -17.52 -2.43
CA ALA A 133 7.25 -17.58 -3.54
C ALA A 133 6.95 -19.02 -3.95
N PHE A 134 7.99 -19.87 -4.07
CA PHE A 134 7.85 -21.28 -4.40
C PHE A 134 6.99 -22.01 -3.36
N ARG A 135 7.21 -21.76 -2.06
CA ARG A 135 6.42 -22.36 -0.99
C ARG A 135 4.95 -21.97 -1.04
N ILE A 136 4.66 -20.71 -1.33
CA ILE A 136 3.26 -20.24 -1.49
C ILE A 136 2.62 -20.90 -2.71
N LEU A 137 3.31 -20.95 -3.85
CA LEU A 137 2.79 -21.55 -5.07
C LEU A 137 2.55 -23.06 -4.95
N ASN A 138 3.34 -23.75 -4.10
CA ASN A 138 3.22 -25.18 -3.83
C ASN A 138 2.53 -25.51 -2.51
N ILE A 139 1.76 -24.56 -1.95
CA ILE A 139 1.11 -24.72 -0.64
C ILE A 139 0.14 -25.92 -0.55
N ALA A 140 -0.33 -26.43 -1.69
CA ALA A 140 -1.13 -27.66 -1.75
C ALA A 140 -0.37 -28.90 -1.22
N GLN A 141 0.96 -28.90 -1.32
CA GLN A 141 1.85 -29.98 -0.87
C GLN A 141 2.22 -29.84 0.62
N GLU A 142 1.85 -28.74 1.28
CA GLU A 142 2.12 -28.51 2.69
C GLU A 142 1.36 -29.53 3.56
N GLU A 143 2.10 -30.17 4.47
CA GLU A 143 1.57 -31.17 5.40
C GLU A 143 0.76 -30.51 6.52
N ASP A 144 1.20 -29.33 6.97
CA ASP A 144 0.45 -28.54 7.94
C ASP A 144 -0.82 -27.94 7.30
N VAL A 145 -1.95 -28.60 7.58
CA VAL A 145 -3.28 -28.21 7.10
C VAL A 145 -3.68 -26.81 7.59
N ALA A 146 -3.29 -26.41 8.80
CA ALA A 146 -3.62 -25.10 9.34
C ALA A 146 -2.86 -24.00 8.60
N LEU A 147 -1.55 -24.20 8.40
CA LEU A 147 -0.70 -23.29 7.61
C LEU A 147 -1.21 -23.17 6.17
N ARG A 148 -1.50 -24.32 5.53
CA ARG A 148 -2.07 -24.36 4.17
C ARG A 148 -3.36 -23.55 4.06
N ASN A 149 -4.29 -23.74 4.98
CA ASN A 149 -5.57 -23.02 4.98
C ASN A 149 -5.38 -21.52 5.23
N GLN A 150 -4.47 -21.15 6.14
CA GLN A 150 -4.16 -19.75 6.41
C GLN A 150 -3.65 -19.04 5.15
N VAL A 151 -2.73 -19.67 4.43
CA VAL A 151 -2.09 -19.09 3.23
C VAL A 151 -3.07 -19.05 2.07
N ASN A 152 -3.82 -20.12 1.82
CA ASN A 152 -4.89 -20.13 0.81
C ASN A 152 -5.90 -19.00 1.04
N LYS A 153 -6.26 -18.74 2.29
CA LYS A 153 -7.16 -17.63 2.64
C LYS A 153 -6.53 -16.25 2.34
N MET A 154 -5.22 -16.08 2.54
CA MET A 154 -4.52 -14.83 2.25
C MET A 154 -4.42 -14.53 0.76
N PHE A 155 -4.36 -15.57 -0.07
CA PHE A 155 -4.28 -15.48 -1.53
C PHE A 155 -5.59 -15.80 -2.24
N ASP A 156 -6.71 -15.85 -1.49
CA ASP A 156 -8.05 -16.04 -2.05
C ASP A 156 -8.33 -14.96 -3.11
N VAL A 157 -9.01 -15.35 -4.18
CA VAL A 157 -9.16 -14.57 -5.43
C VAL A 157 -10.10 -13.40 -5.19
N ARG A 158 -9.56 -12.34 -4.60
CA ARG A 158 -10.25 -11.06 -4.32
C ARG A 158 -9.42 -9.92 -4.91
N PHE A 159 -9.19 -9.96 -6.22
CA PHE A 159 -8.39 -8.96 -6.94
C PHE A 159 -9.15 -7.64 -7.15
N ALA A 160 -9.64 -7.03 -6.06
CA ALA A 160 -10.52 -5.87 -6.11
C ALA A 160 -9.96 -4.64 -5.38
N ASP A 161 -8.88 -4.77 -4.59
CA ASP A 161 -8.43 -3.67 -3.74
C ASP A 161 -6.91 -3.60 -3.56
N ALA A 162 -6.23 -2.91 -4.50
CA ALA A 162 -4.81 -2.55 -4.37
C ALA A 162 -4.53 -1.51 -3.26
N ALA A 163 -5.58 -0.90 -2.67
CA ALA A 163 -5.43 0.01 -1.54
C ALA A 163 -5.40 -0.74 -0.20
N SER A 164 -5.70 -2.04 -0.17
CA SER A 164 -5.61 -2.86 1.04
C SER A 164 -4.18 -2.85 1.61
N PRO A 165 -4.04 -2.75 2.95
CA PRO A 165 -2.74 -2.76 3.62
C PRO A 165 -2.06 -4.11 3.46
N ALA A 166 -0.73 -4.13 3.55
CA ALA A 166 0.02 -5.38 3.48
C ALA A 166 -0.24 -6.26 4.71
N VAL A 167 -0.33 -7.57 4.51
CA VAL A 167 -0.57 -8.58 5.55
C VAL A 167 0.68 -9.41 5.74
N ARG A 168 1.13 -9.59 6.98
CA ARG A 168 2.30 -10.42 7.30
C ARG A 168 1.99 -11.89 7.02
N LEU A 169 2.89 -12.57 6.31
CA LEU A 169 2.82 -14.01 6.07
C LEU A 169 3.12 -14.79 7.36
N PRO A 170 2.62 -16.02 7.49
CA PRO A 170 2.91 -16.85 8.66
C PRO A 170 4.39 -17.24 8.71
N ASP A 171 4.97 -17.24 9.91
CA ASP A 171 6.40 -17.55 10.11
C ASP A 171 6.78 -18.95 9.61
N GLY A 172 5.83 -19.88 9.60
CA GLY A 172 6.02 -21.23 9.07
C GLY A 172 6.30 -21.30 7.55
N ILE A 173 6.09 -20.21 6.80
CA ILE A 173 6.48 -20.08 5.38
C ILE A 173 7.78 -19.30 5.19
N THR A 174 8.11 -18.41 6.13
CA THR A 174 9.14 -17.38 5.95
C THR A 174 10.39 -17.65 6.77
N ASP A 175 10.45 -18.79 7.45
CA ASP A 175 11.51 -19.16 8.39
C ASP A 175 11.76 -18.08 9.46
N GLY A 176 10.69 -17.41 9.89
CA GLY A 176 10.70 -16.35 10.90
C GLY A 176 11.05 -14.95 10.38
N GLU A 177 11.37 -14.77 9.09
CA GLU A 177 11.57 -13.44 8.51
C GLU A 177 10.23 -12.71 8.32
N GLU A 178 10.23 -11.39 8.50
CA GLU A 178 9.06 -10.56 8.25
C GLU A 178 8.81 -10.39 6.74
N VAL A 179 7.94 -11.23 6.19
CA VAL A 179 7.49 -11.11 4.79
C VAL A 179 6.04 -10.66 4.76
N TYR A 180 5.73 -9.74 3.85
CA TYR A 180 4.41 -9.16 3.69
C TYR A 180 3.86 -9.46 2.31
N GLN A 181 2.59 -9.81 2.27
CA GLN A 181 1.79 -9.93 1.06
C GLN A 181 0.97 -8.65 0.86
N ARG A 182 0.83 -8.20 -0.39
CA ARG A 182 -0.01 -7.06 -0.77
C ARG A 182 -0.48 -7.18 -2.21
N GLN A 183 -1.63 -6.58 -2.54
CA GLN A 183 -2.04 -6.36 -3.94
C GLN A 183 -1.38 -5.11 -4.53
N TYR A 184 -0.80 -5.25 -5.70
CA TYR A 184 -0.16 -4.18 -6.45
C TYR A 184 -0.85 -3.98 -7.79
N SER A 185 -1.20 -2.73 -8.11
CA SER A 185 -1.66 -2.37 -9.45
C SER A 185 -0.47 -1.98 -10.32
N PHE A 186 -0.30 -2.71 -11.42
CA PHE A 186 0.72 -2.48 -12.44
C PHE A 186 0.18 -1.61 -13.60
N SER A 187 -1.05 -1.10 -13.49
CA SER A 187 -1.68 -0.22 -14.49
C SER A 187 -0.89 1.06 -14.77
N THR A 188 -0.21 1.59 -13.75
CA THR A 188 0.55 2.85 -13.80
C THR A 188 2.06 2.66 -13.93
N VAL A 189 2.54 1.42 -14.08
CA VAL A 189 3.96 1.10 -14.25
C VAL A 189 4.35 1.37 -15.70
N SER A 190 5.51 2.00 -15.92
CA SER A 190 5.99 2.29 -17.27
C SER A 190 6.23 1.01 -18.08
N THR A 191 6.13 1.09 -19.41
CA THR A 191 6.38 -0.08 -20.29
C THR A 191 7.79 -0.64 -20.09
N GLU A 192 8.79 0.24 -19.93
CA GLU A 192 10.19 -0.12 -19.68
C GLU A 192 10.35 -0.88 -18.35
N MET A 193 9.66 -0.43 -17.31
CA MET A 193 9.68 -1.09 -16.02
C MET A 193 8.93 -2.43 -16.07
N LYS A 194 7.79 -2.53 -16.79
CA LYS A 194 7.11 -3.81 -17.03
C LYS A 194 8.01 -4.82 -17.74
N ASN A 195 8.75 -4.38 -18.76
CA ASN A 195 9.71 -5.23 -19.46
C ASN A 195 10.83 -5.68 -18.51
N SER A 196 11.37 -4.76 -17.70
CA SER A 196 12.37 -5.10 -16.68
C SER A 196 11.82 -6.11 -15.66
N ILE A 197 10.59 -5.96 -15.20
CA ILE A 197 9.94 -6.93 -14.29
C ILE A 197 9.86 -8.33 -14.94
N ASN A 198 9.47 -8.40 -16.22
CA ASN A 198 9.40 -9.66 -16.95
C ASN A 198 10.78 -10.30 -17.14
N GLU A 199 11.80 -9.51 -17.50
CA GLU A 199 13.21 -9.95 -17.59
C GLU A 199 13.74 -10.49 -16.25
N ASN A 200 13.24 -9.97 -15.13
CA ASN A 200 13.59 -10.42 -13.78
C ASN A 200 12.62 -11.48 -13.24
N GLN A 201 11.97 -12.27 -14.10
CA GLN A 201 11.09 -13.37 -13.69
C GLN A 201 9.98 -12.89 -12.74
N ASP A 202 9.27 -11.81 -13.08
CA ASP A 202 8.20 -11.23 -12.27
C ASP A 202 8.63 -10.66 -10.90
N ARG A 203 9.93 -10.49 -10.68
CA ARG A 203 10.42 -9.70 -9.55
C ARG A 203 10.21 -8.21 -9.83
N PHE A 204 10.01 -7.41 -8.80
CA PHE A 204 9.79 -5.96 -8.89
C PHE A 204 10.39 -5.24 -7.67
N ILE A 205 10.47 -3.92 -7.74
CA ILE A 205 11.06 -3.11 -6.66
C ILE A 205 9.95 -2.49 -5.81
N VAL A 206 10.10 -2.56 -4.49
CA VAL A 206 9.17 -2.02 -3.50
C VAL A 206 9.88 -1.04 -2.58
N LEU A 207 9.26 0.11 -2.31
CA LEU A 207 9.67 1.03 -1.24
C LEU A 207 8.82 0.76 0.00
N ALA A 208 9.44 0.28 1.08
CA ALA A 208 8.74 -0.09 2.32
C ALA A 208 8.65 1.09 3.30
N PHE A 209 7.70 2.01 3.07
CA PHE A 209 7.52 3.18 3.95
C PHE A 209 7.07 2.84 5.36
N THR A 210 6.35 1.73 5.50
CA THR A 210 6.08 1.05 6.77
C THR A 210 6.02 -0.45 6.52
N LYS A 211 6.05 -1.26 7.58
CA LYS A 211 5.81 -2.71 7.52
C LYS A 211 4.55 -3.10 6.74
N THR A 212 3.51 -2.25 6.77
CA THR A 212 2.23 -2.51 6.10
C THR A 212 2.01 -1.68 4.83
N ASN A 213 2.97 -0.83 4.45
CA ASN A 213 2.88 0.07 3.31
C ASN A 213 4.09 -0.03 2.38
N GLY A 214 4.21 -1.16 1.68
CA GLY A 214 5.11 -1.32 0.53
C GLY A 214 4.51 -0.69 -0.73
N VAL A 215 5.25 0.21 -1.37
CA VAL A 215 4.84 0.92 -2.59
C VAL A 215 5.63 0.38 -3.78
N LEU A 216 4.92 -0.06 -4.82
CA LEU A 216 5.53 -0.49 -6.09
C LEU A 216 6.21 0.70 -6.78
N VAL A 217 7.48 0.50 -7.15
CA VAL A 217 8.23 1.43 -7.99
C VAL A 217 7.71 1.35 -9.43
N ARG A 218 7.33 2.49 -9.98
CA ARG A 218 6.72 2.60 -11.31
C ARG A 218 7.74 2.87 -12.41
N ASP A 219 8.83 3.52 -12.04
CA ASP A 219 9.94 3.90 -12.90
C ASP A 219 11.22 4.09 -12.07
N VAL A 220 12.37 3.83 -12.68
CA VAL A 220 13.74 3.96 -12.13
C VAL A 220 14.59 4.94 -12.96
N ASN A 221 14.02 5.53 -14.02
CA ASN A 221 14.65 6.57 -14.83
C ASN A 221 15.03 7.83 -14.03
#